data_AF-A0A2U1MMY9-F1
#
_entry.id   AF-A0A2U1MMY9-F1
#
_cell.length_a   1.000
_cell.length_b   1.000
_cell.length_c   1.000
_cell.angle_alpha   90.00
_cell.angle_beta   90.00
_cell.angle_gamma   90.00
#
_symmetry.space_group_name_H-M   'P 1'
#
loop_
_entity.id
_entity.type
_entity.pdbx_description
1 polymer ?
#
loop_
_entity_poly.entity_id
_entity_poly.type
_entity_poly.pdbx_seq_one_letter_code
_entity_poly.pdbx_strand_id
1 'polypeptide(L)'
;MATTTNEKVVICIGDIHGYINKLKNLWSNLEKQIKPNEFESAHVIFLGDYCDHGPHTREVLDFLISLPSRYPKQSHVFLAGNHDYGFAAFVGALPQPPEGSEFCSTWDRYKGCEEVEGWYKGPGYETMHVQGRRWGGEYKVKYHVSVSSVYSSRSTFTSYGFPHGSHDFIKAIPNEHKKFLANMAWIYEQEDVCINTNEGTKRCKLIAVHAGLENGKDVEEQMIPLRERDTKIPRLTALSGRNNVLNMPEELAKHGTILVSGHHGKLHIEGLRFIIDEGDGLKRNTLAAIVLPSMKIIYYTLEKQIKPNEFESAHVIFLGDYCDHGPHTREVLDFLISLPSRYPRQSHVFLAGNHDYGFAAFVGALPQPPEGSEFCSTWDRYKGCEEVEGWYKGPGYETMHVQGRRWGGEYKVKYHEDVCINTNEGTKRCKLIAVHAGLENGKDVEEQMIPLRERDIKIPRLTALSGRNNVLNMPEDLAKHGTILVSGHHGKLHIEGLRFIIDEGDGLKRNTLAAIVLPSMKIVRDTDAEL
;
A
#
# COMPACT_ATOMS: atom_id res chain seq x y z
N MET A 1 22.28 34.96 14.92
CA MET A 1 21.10 34.73 14.08
C MET A 1 21.48 33.65 13.07
N ALA A 2 20.82 32.50 13.08
CA ALA A 2 21.09 31.46 12.08
C ALA A 2 20.31 31.79 10.80
N THR A 3 21.02 32.00 9.69
CA THR A 3 20.42 32.15 8.37
C THR A 3 19.91 30.79 7.90
N THR A 4 18.64 30.50 8.16
CA THR A 4 17.94 29.35 7.59
C THR A 4 17.77 29.57 6.09
N THR A 5 18.74 29.13 5.29
CA THR A 5 18.52 28.90 3.87
C THR A 5 17.37 27.91 3.74
N ASN A 6 16.29 28.32 3.06
CA ASN A 6 15.09 27.51 2.94
C ASN A 6 15.37 26.36 1.94
N GLU A 7 15.90 25.25 2.44
CA GLU A 7 16.36 24.13 1.60
C GLU A 7 15.18 23.51 0.84
N LYS A 8 15.24 23.56 -0.49
CA LYS A 8 14.12 23.14 -1.35
C LYS A 8 13.99 21.61 -1.31
N VAL A 9 12.83 21.13 -0.89
CA VAL A 9 12.51 19.70 -0.90
C VAL A 9 12.46 19.19 -2.35
N VAL A 10 13.14 18.08 -2.61
CA VAL A 10 13.10 17.36 -3.89
C VAL A 10 12.38 16.03 -3.69
N ILE A 11 11.38 15.76 -4.53
CA ILE A 11 10.58 14.53 -4.49
C ILE A 11 10.80 13.80 -5.81
N CYS A 12 11.38 12.59 -5.79
CA CYS A 12 11.50 11.76 -6.98
C CYS A 12 10.47 10.62 -6.92
N ILE A 13 9.58 10.53 -7.91
CA ILE A 13 8.42 9.62 -7.97
C ILE A 13 8.67 8.55 -9.04
N GLY A 14 8.51 7.28 -8.66
CA GLY A 14 8.69 6.12 -9.54
C GLY A 14 7.60 5.90 -10.58
N ASP A 15 7.75 4.79 -11.30
CA ASP A 15 7.00 4.39 -12.48
C ASP A 15 5.51 4.17 -12.16
N ILE A 16 4.63 4.83 -12.92
CA ILE A 16 3.20 4.96 -12.59
C ILE A 16 2.34 3.96 -13.36
N HIS A 17 2.70 3.67 -14.61
CA HIS A 17 2.07 2.66 -15.47
C HIS A 17 0.53 2.63 -15.39
N GLY A 18 -0.13 3.76 -15.70
CA GLY A 18 -1.59 3.84 -15.75
C GLY A 18 -2.35 3.56 -14.43
N TYR A 19 -1.68 3.51 -13.27
CA TYR A 19 -2.33 3.28 -11.97
C TYR A 19 -2.71 4.58 -11.25
N ILE A 20 -3.74 5.27 -11.77
CA ILE A 20 -4.20 6.58 -11.26
C ILE A 20 -4.49 6.63 -9.76
N ASN A 21 -5.07 5.58 -9.15
CA ASN A 21 -5.36 5.58 -7.71
C ASN A 21 -4.07 5.48 -6.88
N LYS A 22 -3.05 4.73 -7.34
CA LYS A 22 -1.72 4.71 -6.71
C LYS A 22 -1.09 6.11 -6.74
N LEU A 23 -1.16 6.80 -7.88
CA LEU A 23 -0.65 8.16 -8.03
C LEU A 23 -1.37 9.15 -7.08
N LYS A 24 -2.70 9.14 -7.05
CA LYS A 24 -3.50 10.00 -6.15
C LYS A 24 -3.21 9.73 -4.67
N ASN A 25 -3.13 8.46 -4.28
CA ASN A 25 -2.89 8.06 -2.89
C ASN A 25 -1.45 8.38 -2.46
N LEU A 26 -0.45 8.18 -3.33
CA LEU A 26 0.92 8.67 -3.10
C LEU A 26 0.96 10.19 -2.96
N TRP A 27 0.29 10.94 -3.84
CA TRP A 27 0.27 12.39 -3.80
C TRP A 27 -0.34 12.92 -2.49
N SER A 28 -1.48 12.35 -2.07
CA SER A 28 -2.08 12.64 -0.77
C SER A 28 -1.16 12.30 0.40
N ASN A 29 -0.41 11.19 0.32
CA ASN A 29 0.56 10.80 1.34
C ASN A 29 1.78 11.73 1.40
N LEU A 30 2.22 12.30 0.27
CA LEU A 30 3.28 13.32 0.22
C LEU A 30 2.80 14.62 0.88
N GLU A 31 1.62 15.11 0.48
CA GLU A 31 0.99 16.33 1.02
C GLU A 31 0.75 16.27 2.53
N LYS A 32 0.44 15.08 3.08
CA LYS A 32 0.26 14.85 4.53
C LYS A 32 1.56 14.71 5.32
N GLN A 33 2.67 14.32 4.70
CA GLN A 33 3.89 13.91 5.39
C GLN A 33 5.08 14.86 5.21
N ILE A 34 5.02 15.76 4.24
CA ILE A 34 5.94 16.87 4.04
C ILE A 34 5.29 18.12 4.67
N LYS A 35 6.06 19.04 5.27
CA LYS A 35 5.45 20.23 5.88
C LYS A 35 4.76 21.07 4.80
N PRO A 36 3.59 21.68 5.06
CA PRO A 36 2.83 22.39 4.01
C PRO A 36 3.66 23.37 3.17
N ASN A 37 4.48 24.22 3.81
CA ASN A 37 5.33 25.19 3.09
C ASN A 37 6.45 24.54 2.25
N GLU A 38 6.98 23.39 2.71
CA GLU A 38 8.00 22.62 2.00
C GLU A 38 7.38 21.88 0.81
N PHE A 39 6.17 21.34 0.97
CA PHE A 39 5.43 20.69 -0.12
C PHE A 39 4.96 21.70 -1.17
N GLU A 40 4.44 22.86 -0.74
CA GLU A 40 3.95 23.92 -1.65
C GLU A 40 5.06 24.45 -2.57
N SER A 41 6.32 24.40 -2.13
CA SER A 41 7.49 24.90 -2.88
C SER A 41 8.40 23.78 -3.43
N ALA A 42 7.95 22.51 -3.37
CA ALA A 42 8.76 21.35 -3.73
C ALA A 42 9.18 21.33 -5.22
N HIS A 43 10.35 20.73 -5.46
CA HIS A 43 10.75 20.29 -6.79
C HIS A 43 10.37 18.82 -6.96
N VAL A 44 9.55 18.50 -7.96
CA VAL A 44 8.99 17.16 -8.14
C VAL A 44 9.46 16.59 -9.47
N ILE A 45 10.17 15.47 -9.41
CA ILE A 45 10.73 14.76 -10.56
C ILE A 45 9.98 13.43 -10.71
N PHE A 46 9.23 13.29 -11.79
CA PHE A 46 8.60 12.03 -12.17
C PHE A 46 9.55 11.25 -13.06
N LEU A 47 9.88 10.01 -12.68
CA LEU A 47 10.99 9.25 -13.25
C LEU A 47 10.69 8.52 -14.57
N GLY A 48 9.46 8.65 -15.08
CA GLY A 48 9.00 8.09 -16.35
C GLY A 48 7.95 7.00 -16.17
N ASP A 49 7.64 6.33 -17.28
CA ASP A 49 6.70 5.23 -17.44
C ASP A 49 5.33 5.53 -16.82
N TYR A 50 4.64 6.49 -17.44
CA TYR A 50 3.29 6.93 -17.12
C TYR A 50 2.23 6.04 -17.74
N CYS A 51 2.53 5.47 -18.92
CA CYS A 51 1.62 4.65 -19.70
C CYS A 51 1.83 3.14 -19.54
N ASP A 52 0.90 2.39 -20.13
CA ASP A 52 0.86 0.93 -20.25
C ASP A 52 0.70 0.18 -18.92
N HIS A 53 0.51 -1.14 -19.02
CA HIS A 53 0.19 -2.08 -17.94
C HIS A 53 -1.12 -1.76 -17.16
N GLY A 54 -1.20 -0.64 -16.46
CA GLY A 54 -2.39 -0.21 -15.72
C GLY A 54 -3.48 0.38 -16.63
N PRO A 55 -4.75 0.38 -16.18
CA PRO A 55 -5.90 0.67 -17.05
C PRO A 55 -6.21 2.15 -17.29
N HIS A 56 -5.59 3.09 -16.58
CA HIS A 56 -5.99 4.51 -16.54
C HIS A 56 -4.87 5.47 -16.99
N THR A 57 -4.21 5.16 -18.12
CA THR A 57 -3.13 6.00 -18.66
C THR A 57 -3.61 7.41 -19.00
N ARG A 58 -4.81 7.53 -19.58
CA ARG A 58 -5.43 8.83 -19.88
C ARG A 58 -5.53 9.70 -18.63
N GLU A 59 -6.11 9.16 -17.55
CA GLU A 59 -6.36 9.86 -16.31
C GLU A 59 -5.07 10.17 -15.53
N VAL A 60 -4.02 9.37 -15.71
CA VAL A 60 -2.65 9.68 -15.25
C VAL A 60 -2.13 10.93 -15.97
N LEU A 61 -2.21 11.01 -17.29
CA LEU A 61 -1.77 12.22 -18.02
C LEU A 61 -2.61 13.44 -17.67
N ASP A 62 -3.94 13.31 -17.58
CA ASP A 62 -4.84 14.39 -17.11
C ASP A 62 -4.40 14.90 -15.71
N PHE A 63 -4.04 14.00 -14.79
CA PHE A 63 -3.55 14.36 -13.47
C PHE A 63 -2.20 15.10 -13.52
N LEU A 64 -1.20 14.56 -14.24
CA LEU A 64 0.14 15.15 -14.34
C LEU A 64 0.09 16.55 -15.00
N ILE A 65 -0.71 16.72 -16.06
CA ILE A 65 -0.95 18.01 -16.73
C ILE A 65 -1.62 19.03 -15.78
N SER A 66 -2.43 18.57 -14.82
CA SER A 66 -3.07 19.46 -13.83
C SER A 66 -2.15 19.95 -12.70
N LEU A 67 -0.97 19.35 -12.50
CA LEU A 67 -0.10 19.67 -11.36
C LEU A 67 0.43 21.11 -11.35
N PRO A 68 0.92 21.70 -12.47
CA PRO A 68 1.44 23.07 -12.47
C PRO A 68 0.37 24.14 -12.14
N SER A 69 -0.89 23.90 -12.50
CA SER A 69 -1.98 24.84 -12.19
C SER A 69 -2.53 24.66 -10.77
N ARG A 70 -2.49 23.43 -10.23
CA ARG A 70 -2.86 23.13 -8.84
C ARG A 70 -1.82 23.58 -7.82
N TYR A 71 -0.54 23.50 -8.17
CA TYR A 71 0.59 23.80 -7.30
C TYR A 71 1.56 24.79 -7.98
N PRO A 72 1.16 26.06 -8.18
CA PRO A 72 1.92 27.04 -8.99
C PRO A 72 3.26 27.49 -8.38
N LYS A 73 3.54 27.13 -7.12
CA LYS A 73 4.85 27.34 -6.46
C LYS A 73 5.75 26.11 -6.50
N GLN A 74 5.22 24.94 -6.87
CA GLN A 74 6.03 23.76 -7.16
C GLN A 74 6.70 23.92 -8.54
N SER A 75 7.64 23.03 -8.80
CA SER A 75 8.26 22.89 -10.12
C SER A 75 8.30 21.41 -10.47
N HIS A 76 7.72 21.06 -11.63
CA HIS A 76 7.53 19.67 -12.05
C HIS A 76 8.43 19.33 -13.24
N VAL A 77 9.14 18.21 -13.13
CA VAL A 77 9.93 17.60 -14.20
C VAL A 77 9.30 16.25 -14.52
N PHE A 78 9.05 16.00 -15.80
CA PHE A 78 8.50 14.75 -16.29
C PHE A 78 9.54 14.10 -17.21
N LEU A 79 10.20 13.05 -16.74
CA LEU A 79 11.12 12.28 -17.57
C LEU A 79 10.37 11.40 -18.57
N ALA A 80 10.95 11.18 -19.75
CA ALA A 80 10.46 10.16 -20.67
C ALA A 80 10.91 8.78 -20.17
N GLY A 81 9.96 7.92 -19.80
CA GLY A 81 10.23 6.50 -19.65
C GLY A 81 10.34 5.80 -21.00
N ASN A 82 10.76 4.53 -21.04
CA ASN A 82 10.81 3.83 -22.32
C ASN A 82 9.42 3.47 -22.88
N HIS A 83 8.42 3.29 -22.01
CA HIS A 83 7.02 3.14 -22.44
C HIS A 83 6.52 4.47 -23.02
N ASP A 84 6.75 5.60 -22.34
CA ASP A 84 6.29 6.90 -22.83
C ASP A 84 7.00 7.32 -24.12
N TYR A 85 8.28 6.97 -24.30
CA TYR A 85 9.00 7.16 -25.55
C TYR A 85 8.39 6.34 -26.69
N GLY A 86 7.99 5.08 -26.42
CA GLY A 86 7.25 4.23 -27.37
C GLY A 86 5.88 4.81 -27.74
N PHE A 87 5.14 5.29 -26.75
CA PHE A 87 3.85 5.94 -26.94
C PHE A 87 3.98 7.26 -27.74
N ALA A 88 4.93 8.12 -27.37
CA ALA A 88 5.25 9.37 -28.07
C ALA A 88 5.65 9.11 -29.53
N ALA A 89 6.42 8.06 -29.80
CA ALA A 89 6.76 7.63 -31.14
C ALA A 89 5.53 7.19 -31.94
N PHE A 90 4.60 6.45 -31.32
CA PHE A 90 3.39 5.95 -31.99
C PHE A 90 2.42 7.09 -32.37
N VAL A 91 2.29 8.11 -31.53
CA VAL A 91 1.32 9.22 -31.77
C VAL A 91 1.90 10.41 -32.53
N GLY A 92 3.17 10.33 -32.96
CA GLY A 92 3.87 11.40 -33.68
C GLY A 92 4.27 12.60 -32.81
N ALA A 93 4.54 12.38 -31.52
CA ALA A 93 4.94 13.41 -30.55
C ALA A 93 6.46 13.49 -30.31
N LEU A 94 7.27 12.60 -30.88
CA LEU A 94 8.73 12.74 -30.85
C LEU A 94 9.20 13.93 -31.71
N PRO A 95 10.33 14.58 -31.36
CA PRO A 95 11.02 15.49 -32.26
C PRO A 95 11.33 14.83 -33.61
N GLN A 96 11.26 15.60 -34.69
CA GLN A 96 11.70 15.11 -36.00
C GLN A 96 13.18 14.72 -35.93
N PRO A 97 13.60 13.66 -36.66
CA PRO A 97 15.00 13.30 -36.75
C PRO A 97 15.81 14.47 -37.36
N PRO A 98 17.11 14.61 -37.00
CA PRO A 98 17.99 15.64 -37.57
C PRO A 98 18.01 15.61 -39.10
N GLU A 99 18.30 16.77 -39.71
CA GLU A 99 18.30 16.94 -41.16
C GLU A 99 19.13 15.86 -41.88
N GLY A 100 18.58 15.28 -42.95
CA GLY A 100 19.19 14.18 -43.68
C GLY A 100 19.02 12.79 -43.06
N SER A 101 18.25 12.65 -41.97
CA SER A 101 17.91 11.35 -41.38
C SER A 101 16.39 11.13 -41.27
N GLU A 102 15.97 9.87 -41.31
CA GLU A 102 14.57 9.46 -41.24
C GLU A 102 14.36 8.43 -40.12
N PHE A 103 13.17 8.41 -39.52
CA PHE A 103 12.80 7.41 -38.51
C PHE A 103 12.93 5.96 -38.99
N CYS A 104 12.83 5.70 -40.30
CA CYS A 104 12.98 4.37 -40.88
C CYS A 104 14.39 3.77 -40.67
N SER A 105 15.42 4.61 -40.55
CA SER A 105 16.81 4.20 -40.25
C SER A 105 16.95 3.47 -38.90
N THR A 106 16.00 3.68 -37.98
CA THR A 106 16.01 3.06 -36.65
C THR A 106 15.58 1.59 -36.65
N TRP A 107 14.99 1.11 -37.75
CA TRP A 107 14.36 -0.21 -37.81
C TRP A 107 15.37 -1.37 -37.86
N ASP A 108 16.50 -1.20 -38.57
CA ASP A 108 17.42 -2.31 -38.88
C ASP A 108 17.96 -3.03 -37.64
N ARG A 109 18.18 -2.29 -36.53
CA ARG A 109 18.62 -2.87 -35.24
C ARG A 109 17.70 -3.99 -34.73
N TYR A 110 16.40 -3.90 -35.02
CA TYR A 110 15.40 -4.83 -34.50
C TYR A 110 14.69 -5.63 -35.61
N LYS A 111 15.13 -5.52 -36.87
CA LYS A 111 14.44 -6.10 -38.04
C LYS A 111 14.12 -7.59 -37.91
N GLY A 112 15.02 -8.38 -37.30
CA GLY A 112 14.80 -9.80 -37.00
C GLY A 112 13.68 -10.09 -36.00
N CYS A 113 13.21 -9.09 -35.26
CA CYS A 113 12.10 -9.17 -34.32
C CYS A 113 10.75 -8.75 -34.93
N GLU A 114 10.72 -8.10 -36.11
CA GLU A 114 9.51 -7.51 -36.71
C GLU A 114 8.37 -8.52 -36.87
N GLU A 115 8.67 -9.74 -37.29
CA GLU A 115 7.68 -10.81 -37.44
C GLU A 115 7.13 -11.28 -36.09
N VAL A 116 8.00 -11.54 -35.11
CA VAL A 116 7.60 -12.10 -33.81
C VAL A 116 6.81 -11.09 -32.99
N GLU A 117 7.34 -9.87 -32.88
CA GLU A 117 6.73 -8.74 -32.17
C GLU A 117 5.51 -8.15 -32.92
N GLY A 118 5.32 -8.55 -34.20
CA GLY A 118 4.20 -8.14 -35.05
C GLY A 118 4.03 -6.63 -35.12
N TRP A 119 5.10 -5.92 -35.50
CA TRP A 119 5.13 -4.45 -35.49
C TRP A 119 3.96 -3.80 -36.22
N TYR A 120 3.58 -2.61 -35.77
CA TYR A 120 2.59 -1.79 -36.44
C TYR A 120 2.93 -1.57 -37.92
N LYS A 121 1.94 -1.81 -38.78
CA LYS A 121 1.93 -1.60 -40.24
C LYS A 121 0.67 -0.87 -40.72
N GLY A 122 -0.07 -0.23 -39.81
CA GLY A 122 -1.20 0.64 -40.16
C GLY A 122 -0.72 2.01 -40.66
N PRO A 123 -1.64 2.88 -41.14
CA PRO A 123 -1.25 4.10 -41.85
C PRO A 123 -0.31 5.01 -41.05
N GLY A 124 0.79 5.45 -41.67
CA GLY A 124 1.81 6.31 -41.07
C GLY A 124 2.94 5.56 -40.36
N TYR A 125 2.99 4.22 -40.45
CA TYR A 125 4.12 3.44 -39.90
C TYR A 125 5.44 3.74 -40.63
N GLU A 126 5.38 4.18 -41.88
CA GLU A 126 6.52 4.45 -42.76
C GLU A 126 7.44 5.53 -42.17
N THR A 127 6.85 6.53 -41.51
CA THR A 127 7.53 7.65 -40.86
C THR A 127 7.56 7.50 -39.33
N MET A 128 7.51 6.26 -38.81
CA MET A 128 7.43 5.99 -37.37
C MET A 128 8.74 5.39 -36.84
N HIS A 129 9.24 5.92 -35.72
CA HIS A 129 10.42 5.39 -35.02
C HIS A 129 10.18 3.93 -34.61
N VAL A 130 11.23 3.09 -34.62
CA VAL A 130 11.12 1.64 -34.35
C VAL A 130 10.38 1.32 -33.06
N GLN A 131 10.60 2.10 -32.00
CA GLN A 131 9.92 1.89 -30.72
C GLN A 131 8.42 2.20 -30.77
N GLY A 132 7.96 3.14 -31.60
CA GLY A 132 6.53 3.34 -31.84
C GLY A 132 5.90 2.16 -32.57
N ARG A 133 6.61 1.63 -33.58
CA ARG A 133 6.17 0.43 -34.30
C ARG A 133 6.12 -0.82 -33.42
N ARG A 134 7.03 -0.96 -32.45
CA ARG A 134 7.06 -2.02 -31.42
C ARG A 134 5.99 -1.82 -30.35
N TRP A 135 5.75 -0.59 -29.95
CA TRP A 135 4.73 -0.20 -28.96
C TRP A 135 3.31 -0.45 -29.48
N GLY A 136 3.01 -0.06 -30.72
CA GLY A 136 1.73 -0.32 -31.38
C GLY A 136 1.60 -1.69 -32.05
N GLY A 137 2.61 -2.56 -31.93
CA GLY A 137 2.59 -3.91 -32.52
C GLY A 137 1.73 -4.91 -31.75
N GLU A 138 1.44 -6.05 -32.35
CA GLU A 138 0.71 -7.17 -31.72
C GLU A 138 1.39 -8.50 -31.97
N TYR A 139 1.76 -9.22 -30.91
CA TYR A 139 2.48 -10.49 -31.00
C TYR A 139 1.74 -11.53 -31.87
N LYS A 140 2.40 -12.03 -32.91
CA LYS A 140 1.78 -12.98 -33.87
C LYS A 140 1.46 -14.35 -33.26
N VAL A 141 2.13 -14.76 -32.19
CA VAL A 141 1.94 -16.08 -31.56
C VAL A 141 1.50 -15.90 -30.12
N LYS A 142 0.38 -16.57 -29.75
CA LYS A 142 -0.26 -16.52 -28.43
C LYS A 142 0.51 -17.23 -27.30
N TYR A 143 1.85 -17.14 -27.27
CA TYR A 143 2.65 -17.69 -26.17
C TYR A 143 2.42 -16.94 -24.85
N HIS A 144 2.07 -15.65 -24.90
CA HIS A 144 1.69 -14.85 -23.73
C HIS A 144 0.25 -14.35 -23.87
N VAL A 145 -0.71 -15.11 -23.31
CA VAL A 145 -2.16 -14.80 -23.37
C VAL A 145 -2.51 -13.45 -22.72
N SER A 146 -1.64 -12.90 -21.87
CA SER A 146 -1.82 -11.65 -21.12
C SER A 146 -1.10 -10.42 -21.69
N VAL A 147 -0.19 -10.57 -22.67
CA VAL A 147 0.68 -9.46 -23.14
C VAL A 147 0.39 -9.15 -24.60
N SER A 148 0.03 -7.89 -24.87
CA SER A 148 -0.44 -7.43 -26.19
C SER A 148 0.67 -7.06 -27.16
N SER A 149 1.67 -6.34 -26.66
CA SER A 149 2.85 -5.85 -27.38
C SER A 149 4.07 -6.00 -26.49
N VAL A 150 5.28 -5.71 -27.01
CA VAL A 150 6.52 -5.65 -26.22
C VAL A 150 6.40 -4.75 -24.99
N TYR A 151 5.50 -3.75 -25.05
CA TYR A 151 5.27 -2.72 -24.04
C TYR A 151 3.97 -2.93 -23.23
N SER A 152 3.24 -4.05 -23.41
CA SER A 152 1.93 -4.29 -22.77
C SER A 152 0.89 -3.18 -23.02
N SER A 153 0.99 -2.46 -24.14
CA SER A 153 0.36 -1.15 -24.37
C SER A 153 -1.15 -1.14 -24.62
N ARG A 154 -1.81 -2.30 -24.75
CA ARG A 154 -3.26 -2.41 -24.91
C ARG A 154 -4.05 -1.64 -23.86
N SER A 155 -3.58 -1.60 -22.61
CA SER A 155 -4.27 -0.86 -21.54
C SER A 155 -4.31 0.65 -21.83
N THR A 156 -3.24 1.20 -22.41
CA THR A 156 -3.18 2.59 -22.88
C THR A 156 -4.23 2.83 -23.96
N PHE A 157 -4.27 2.04 -25.04
CA PHE A 157 -5.32 2.16 -26.07
C PHE A 157 -6.74 2.15 -25.47
N THR A 158 -7.02 1.20 -24.57
CA THR A 158 -8.34 1.09 -23.93
C THR A 158 -8.69 2.26 -23.02
N SER A 159 -7.71 2.91 -22.36
CA SER A 159 -7.95 4.09 -21.51
C SER A 159 -8.43 5.33 -22.29
N TYR A 160 -8.19 5.37 -23.61
CA TYR A 160 -8.76 6.38 -24.51
C TYR A 160 -10.02 5.89 -25.25
N GLY A 161 -10.47 4.66 -25.00
CA GLY A 161 -11.64 4.06 -25.65
C GLY A 161 -11.38 3.38 -27.00
N PHE A 162 -10.12 3.07 -27.33
CA PHE A 162 -9.75 2.49 -28.63
C PHE A 162 -9.31 1.02 -28.52
N PRO A 163 -9.55 0.19 -29.56
CA PRO A 163 -8.88 -1.09 -29.71
C PRO A 163 -7.36 -0.93 -29.81
N HIS A 164 -6.63 -1.92 -29.32
CA HIS A 164 -5.18 -2.03 -29.47
C HIS A 164 -4.75 -1.90 -30.93
N GLY A 165 -3.69 -1.14 -31.20
CA GLY A 165 -3.17 -0.93 -32.56
C GLY A 165 -4.11 -0.16 -33.50
N SER A 166 -5.19 0.44 -33.02
CA SER A 166 -6.07 1.25 -33.87
C SER A 166 -5.35 2.50 -34.39
N HIS A 167 -5.52 2.82 -35.68
CA HIS A 167 -4.99 4.05 -36.27
C HIS A 167 -5.72 5.30 -35.76
N ASP A 168 -7.05 5.21 -35.52
CA ASP A 168 -7.84 6.39 -35.12
C ASP A 168 -7.51 6.89 -33.71
N PHE A 169 -6.90 6.04 -32.88
CA PHE A 169 -6.28 6.42 -31.61
C PHE A 169 -5.31 7.59 -31.77
N ILE A 170 -4.46 7.59 -32.82
CA ILE A 170 -3.48 8.65 -33.09
C ILE A 170 -4.17 10.01 -33.28
N LYS A 171 -5.38 10.03 -33.86
CA LYS A 171 -6.18 11.24 -34.08
C LYS A 171 -6.95 11.67 -32.83
N ALA A 172 -7.27 10.72 -31.95
CA ALA A 172 -8.11 10.93 -30.77
C ALA A 172 -7.33 11.35 -29.51
N ILE A 173 -6.00 11.21 -29.46
CA ILE A 173 -5.20 11.72 -28.34
C ILE A 173 -5.34 13.26 -28.24
N PRO A 174 -5.74 13.80 -27.07
CA PRO A 174 -5.86 15.25 -26.87
C PRO A 174 -4.53 15.99 -27.14
N ASN A 175 -4.63 17.21 -27.68
CA ASN A 175 -3.46 18.03 -28.01
C ASN A 175 -2.55 18.27 -26.78
N GLU A 176 -3.12 18.50 -25.60
CA GLU A 176 -2.31 18.66 -24.37
C GLU A 176 -1.57 17.38 -23.96
N HIS A 177 -2.10 16.18 -24.29
CA HIS A 177 -1.42 14.92 -24.02
C HIS A 177 -0.27 14.71 -25.01
N LYS A 178 -0.46 15.03 -26.30
CA LYS A 178 0.63 15.04 -27.29
C LYS A 178 1.73 16.03 -26.91
N LYS A 179 1.35 17.22 -26.43
CA LYS A 179 2.26 18.26 -25.96
C LYS A 179 3.00 17.85 -24.67
N PHE A 180 2.34 17.17 -23.74
CA PHE A 180 2.98 16.57 -22.57
C PHE A 180 4.07 15.58 -23.00
N LEU A 181 3.72 14.59 -23.85
CA LEU A 181 4.67 13.62 -24.41
C LEU A 181 5.83 14.30 -25.18
N ALA A 182 5.52 15.33 -25.98
CA ALA A 182 6.52 16.09 -26.73
C ALA A 182 7.46 16.90 -25.83
N ASN A 183 7.07 17.21 -24.60
CA ASN A 183 7.83 18.02 -23.65
C ASN A 183 8.55 17.21 -22.56
N MET A 184 8.41 15.88 -22.52
CA MET A 184 9.13 15.03 -21.57
C MET A 184 10.65 15.14 -21.77
N ALA A 185 11.38 15.34 -20.68
CA ALA A 185 12.84 15.42 -20.69
C ALA A 185 13.44 14.00 -20.72
N TRP A 186 14.49 13.75 -21.50
CA TRP A 186 15.12 12.42 -21.48
C TRP A 186 16.19 12.29 -20.40
N ILE A 187 16.63 13.44 -19.86
CA ILE A 187 17.52 13.59 -18.72
C ILE A 187 17.16 14.90 -18.00
N TYR A 188 17.39 14.96 -16.69
CA TYR A 188 17.31 16.19 -15.92
C TYR A 188 18.52 16.33 -15.00
N GLU A 189 19.03 17.55 -14.86
CA GLU A 189 20.23 17.89 -14.10
C GLU A 189 19.91 19.05 -13.14
N GLN A 190 20.34 18.91 -11.88
CA GLN A 190 20.27 19.96 -10.86
C GLN A 190 21.60 20.03 -10.09
N GLU A 191 22.20 21.23 -10.06
CA GLU A 191 23.54 21.44 -9.48
C GLU A 191 23.61 21.40 -7.96
N ASP A 192 22.52 21.75 -7.27
CA ASP A 192 22.48 21.87 -5.80
C ASP A 192 21.22 21.19 -5.25
N VAL A 193 21.42 20.00 -4.66
CA VAL A 193 20.44 19.21 -3.92
C VAL A 193 21.03 18.81 -2.58
N CYS A 194 20.32 19.11 -1.49
CA CYS A 194 20.71 18.67 -0.15
C CYS A 194 20.28 17.22 0.10
N ILE A 195 21.11 16.43 0.77
CA ILE A 195 20.79 15.10 1.31
C ILE A 195 21.29 14.97 2.75
N ASN A 196 20.52 14.30 3.60
CA ASN A 196 20.92 14.01 4.98
C ASN A 196 21.60 12.65 5.03
N THR A 197 22.88 12.64 5.40
CA THR A 197 23.67 11.42 5.61
C THR A 197 23.99 11.25 7.10
N ASN A 198 24.52 10.09 7.49
CA ASN A 198 24.98 9.84 8.86
C ASN A 198 26.12 10.80 9.29
N GLU A 199 26.80 11.43 8.34
CA GLU A 199 27.87 12.43 8.55
C GLU A 199 27.33 13.88 8.55
N GLY A 200 26.01 14.06 8.45
CA GLY A 200 25.33 15.35 8.32
C GLY A 200 24.79 15.62 6.91
N THR A 201 24.30 16.84 6.71
CA THR A 201 23.72 17.29 5.42
C THR A 201 24.83 17.57 4.41
N LYS A 202 24.76 16.94 3.23
CA LYS A 202 25.66 17.15 2.10
C LYS A 202 24.92 17.81 0.94
N ARG A 203 25.61 18.65 0.18
CA ARG A 203 25.14 19.18 -1.11
C ARG A 203 25.74 18.33 -2.23
N CYS A 204 24.89 17.90 -3.15
CA CYS A 204 25.22 17.04 -4.27
C CYS A 204 24.61 17.62 -5.54
N LYS A 205 25.26 17.36 -6.68
CA LYS A 205 24.58 17.39 -7.97
C LYS A 205 23.57 16.24 -8.04
N LEU A 206 22.51 16.39 -8.82
CA LEU A 206 21.55 15.34 -9.11
C LEU A 206 21.36 15.21 -10.62
N ILE A 207 21.46 13.98 -11.11
CA ILE A 207 21.11 13.56 -12.46
C ILE A 207 19.93 12.59 -12.33
N ALA A 208 18.82 12.91 -12.99
CA ALA A 208 17.66 12.05 -13.10
C ALA A 208 17.52 11.55 -14.53
N VAL A 209 17.49 10.23 -14.70
CA VAL A 209 17.35 9.56 -16.00
C VAL A 209 16.68 8.21 -15.80
N HIS A 210 15.72 7.86 -16.65
CA HIS A 210 14.73 6.83 -16.36
C HIS A 210 15.33 5.46 -15.99
N ALA A 211 16.28 4.92 -16.76
CA ALA A 211 16.95 3.66 -16.42
C ALA A 211 18.32 3.87 -15.75
N GLY A 212 19.18 4.76 -16.28
CA GLY A 212 20.51 5.00 -15.72
C GLY A 212 21.55 5.35 -16.79
N LEU A 213 22.83 5.23 -16.44
CA LEU A 213 23.96 5.44 -17.35
C LEU A 213 24.90 4.23 -17.28
N GLU A 214 25.58 3.91 -18.37
CA GLU A 214 26.47 2.75 -18.47
C GLU A 214 27.81 3.01 -17.77
N ASN A 215 28.28 2.06 -16.98
CA ASN A 215 29.64 2.12 -16.41
C ASN A 215 30.69 1.81 -17.49
N GLY A 216 31.88 2.40 -17.37
CA GLY A 216 32.99 2.21 -18.32
C GLY A 216 32.82 2.94 -19.67
N LYS A 217 31.83 3.82 -19.78
CA LYS A 217 31.70 4.81 -20.86
C LYS A 217 31.79 6.21 -20.26
N ASP A 218 32.25 7.17 -21.05
CA ASP A 218 32.20 8.59 -20.69
C ASP A 218 30.75 8.99 -20.37
N VAL A 219 30.56 9.75 -19.28
CA VAL A 219 29.22 10.14 -18.84
C VAL A 219 28.63 11.25 -19.71
N GLU A 220 29.44 12.23 -20.12
CA GLU A 220 28.98 13.37 -20.91
C GLU A 220 28.61 12.95 -22.34
N GLU A 221 29.38 12.05 -22.96
CA GLU A 221 29.04 11.43 -24.26
C GLU A 221 27.68 10.70 -24.23
N GLN A 222 27.30 10.13 -23.08
CA GLN A 222 25.98 9.49 -22.91
C GLN A 222 24.86 10.52 -22.68
N MET A 223 25.17 11.68 -22.09
CA MET A 223 24.20 12.72 -21.75
C MET A 223 23.86 13.63 -22.94
N ILE A 224 24.83 13.94 -23.82
CA ILE A 224 24.62 14.74 -25.04
C ILE A 224 23.37 14.32 -25.84
N PRO A 225 23.22 13.06 -26.30
CA PRO A 225 22.04 12.67 -27.09
C PRO A 225 20.72 12.70 -26.31
N LEU A 226 20.75 12.71 -24.97
CA LEU A 226 19.57 12.87 -24.13
C LEU A 226 19.15 14.33 -24.02
N ARG A 227 20.11 15.25 -23.90
CA ARG A 227 19.88 16.71 -23.91
C ARG A 227 19.42 17.21 -25.28
N GLU A 228 20.06 16.73 -26.35
CA GLU A 228 19.72 17.05 -27.74
C GLU A 228 18.46 16.33 -28.24
N ARG A 229 18.01 15.30 -27.53
CA ARG A 229 16.87 14.44 -27.87
C ARG A 229 17.04 13.75 -29.23
N ASP A 230 18.20 13.11 -29.43
CA ASP A 230 18.55 12.45 -30.70
C ASP A 230 17.67 11.21 -30.97
N THR A 231 16.69 11.39 -31.86
CA THR A 231 15.76 10.33 -32.29
C THR A 231 16.30 9.41 -33.39
N LYS A 232 17.56 9.57 -33.85
CA LYS A 232 18.24 8.56 -34.70
C LYS A 232 18.59 7.29 -33.92
N ILE A 233 18.65 7.37 -32.59
CA ILE A 233 19.11 6.26 -31.74
C ILE A 233 18.00 5.21 -31.58
N PRO A 234 18.12 4.01 -32.19
CA PRO A 234 17.03 3.03 -32.21
C PRO A 234 16.69 2.46 -30.83
N ARG A 235 17.63 2.50 -29.89
CA ARG A 235 17.43 2.13 -28.48
C ARG A 235 18.28 3.04 -27.60
N LEU A 236 17.66 3.98 -26.90
CA LEU A 236 18.31 4.80 -25.90
C LEU A 236 18.63 3.93 -24.68
N THR A 237 19.91 3.60 -24.47
CA THR A 237 20.31 2.75 -23.33
C THR A 237 19.95 3.39 -21.99
N ALA A 238 19.99 4.71 -21.90
CA ALA A 238 19.65 5.42 -20.67
C ALA A 238 18.15 5.37 -20.29
N LEU A 239 17.29 5.00 -21.25
CA LEU A 239 15.86 4.74 -21.01
C LEU A 239 15.54 3.23 -20.97
N SER A 240 16.27 2.37 -21.69
CA SER A 240 15.90 0.95 -21.86
C SER A 240 16.98 -0.06 -21.47
N GLY A 241 18.06 0.36 -20.82
CA GLY A 241 19.10 -0.52 -20.28
C GLY A 241 18.58 -1.36 -19.12
N ARG A 242 19.30 -2.41 -18.73
CA ARG A 242 18.97 -3.20 -17.53
C ARG A 242 20.22 -3.32 -16.68
N ASN A 243 20.83 -4.51 -16.58
CA ASN A 243 22.06 -4.74 -15.80
C ASN A 243 23.21 -3.77 -16.15
N ASN A 244 23.29 -3.31 -17.41
CA ASN A 244 24.35 -2.41 -17.87
C ASN A 244 24.22 -0.95 -17.39
N VAL A 245 23.04 -0.51 -16.93
CA VAL A 245 22.80 0.84 -16.36
C VAL A 245 22.34 0.81 -14.90
N LEU A 246 22.46 -0.35 -14.26
CA LEU A 246 21.95 -0.59 -12.92
C LEU A 246 22.82 0.09 -11.86
N ASN A 247 24.13 -0.09 -11.98
CA ASN A 247 25.12 0.39 -11.02
C ASN A 247 25.46 1.86 -11.23
N MET A 248 26.12 2.49 -10.25
CA MET A 248 26.68 3.84 -10.40
C MET A 248 27.87 3.83 -11.38
N PRO A 249 27.94 4.74 -12.37
CA PRO A 249 29.17 4.97 -13.13
C PRO A 249 30.30 5.49 -12.22
N GLU A 250 31.52 4.97 -12.41
CA GLU A 250 32.68 5.34 -11.58
C GLU A 250 33.01 6.84 -11.57
N GLU A 251 32.71 7.54 -12.66
CA GLU A 251 32.89 8.98 -12.79
C GLU A 251 31.96 9.74 -11.84
N LEU A 252 30.65 9.47 -11.88
CA LEU A 252 29.67 10.09 -11.00
C LEU A 252 29.90 9.76 -9.51
N ALA A 253 30.37 8.55 -9.22
CA ALA A 253 30.74 8.13 -7.87
C ALA A 253 31.88 9.00 -7.28
N LYS A 254 32.87 9.40 -8.10
CA LYS A 254 33.99 10.26 -7.67
C LYS A 254 33.56 11.71 -7.42
N HIS A 255 32.54 12.19 -8.14
CA HIS A 255 32.08 13.58 -8.08
C HIS A 255 30.95 13.84 -7.08
N GLY A 256 30.50 12.83 -6.31
CA GLY A 256 29.46 13.01 -5.30
C GLY A 256 28.09 13.35 -5.89
N THR A 257 27.80 12.84 -7.10
CA THR A 257 26.55 13.09 -7.82
C THR A 257 25.50 12.03 -7.50
N ILE A 258 24.27 12.46 -7.24
CA ILE A 258 23.09 11.59 -7.12
C ILE A 258 22.67 11.15 -8.52
N LEU A 259 22.52 9.85 -8.73
CA LEU A 259 21.95 9.29 -9.97
C LEU A 259 20.63 8.58 -9.65
N VAL A 260 19.51 9.23 -9.96
CA VAL A 260 18.16 8.73 -9.68
C VAL A 260 17.46 8.21 -10.94
N SER A 261 16.84 7.03 -10.81
CA SER A 261 16.16 6.29 -11.89
C SER A 261 14.92 5.56 -11.37
N GLY A 262 14.04 5.17 -12.29
CA GLY A 262 12.91 4.27 -12.07
C GLY A 262 13.20 2.88 -12.66
N HIS A 263 12.28 2.37 -13.49
CA HIS A 263 12.43 1.30 -14.50
C HIS A 263 12.74 -0.12 -14.03
N HIS A 264 13.58 -0.32 -13.01
CA HIS A 264 14.23 -1.61 -12.74
C HIS A 264 13.40 -2.61 -11.93
N GLY A 265 12.13 -2.33 -11.62
CA GLY A 265 11.25 -3.20 -10.85
C GLY A 265 11.71 -3.46 -9.41
N LYS A 266 12.55 -2.57 -8.86
CA LYS A 266 12.95 -2.58 -7.45
C LYS A 266 13.11 -1.17 -6.86
N LEU A 267 12.93 -1.09 -5.54
CA LEU A 267 13.47 0.00 -4.72
C LEU A 267 14.90 -0.35 -4.28
N HIS A 268 15.91 0.42 -4.69
CA HIS A 268 17.32 0.20 -4.34
C HIS A 268 18.01 1.54 -4.08
N ILE A 269 18.65 1.68 -2.93
CA ILE A 269 19.36 2.91 -2.51
C ILE A 269 20.74 2.49 -2.02
N GLU A 270 21.79 2.92 -2.71
CA GLU A 270 23.17 2.56 -2.41
C GLU A 270 24.08 3.77 -2.63
N GLY A 271 24.58 4.34 -1.54
CA GLY A 271 25.32 5.60 -1.57
C GLY A 271 24.49 6.72 -2.19
N LEU A 272 24.85 7.12 -3.40
CA LEU A 272 24.17 8.16 -4.20
C LEU A 272 23.42 7.60 -5.42
N ARG A 273 23.38 6.27 -5.61
CA ARG A 273 22.59 5.61 -6.66
C ARG A 273 21.21 5.29 -6.11
N PHE A 274 20.19 5.96 -6.65
CA PHE A 274 18.80 5.76 -6.27
C PHE A 274 18.03 5.11 -7.43
N ILE A 275 17.36 4.00 -7.15
CA ILE A 275 16.42 3.35 -8.06
C ILE A 275 15.09 3.29 -7.31
N ILE A 276 14.08 3.99 -7.81
CA ILE A 276 12.80 4.21 -7.15
C ILE A 276 11.70 3.66 -8.06
N ASP A 277 11.65 2.34 -8.21
CA ASP A 277 10.56 1.67 -8.91
C ASP A 277 10.23 0.35 -8.19
N GLU A 278 9.51 0.39 -7.08
CA GLU A 278 8.98 -0.85 -6.47
C GLU A 278 7.69 -1.33 -7.16
N GLY A 279 7.38 -0.79 -8.34
CA GLY A 279 6.13 -0.94 -9.08
C GLY A 279 6.21 -2.00 -10.17
N ASP A 280 7.24 -1.96 -11.03
CA ASP A 280 7.41 -2.89 -12.18
C ASP A 280 6.17 -2.96 -13.10
N GLY A 281 5.35 -1.91 -13.11
CA GLY A 281 4.05 -1.90 -13.78
C GLY A 281 3.04 -2.97 -13.30
N LEU A 282 3.22 -3.58 -12.11
CA LEU A 282 2.34 -4.65 -11.63
C LEU A 282 1.26 -4.14 -10.65
N LYS A 283 0.02 -4.62 -10.82
CA LYS A 283 -1.13 -4.22 -9.97
C LYS A 283 -0.85 -4.40 -8.47
N ARG A 284 -0.26 -5.53 -8.08
CA ARG A 284 0.05 -5.90 -6.68
C ARG A 284 1.27 -5.18 -6.06
N ASN A 285 2.12 -4.58 -6.88
CA ASN A 285 3.37 -3.95 -6.47
C ASN A 285 3.12 -2.49 -6.06
N THR A 286 4.10 -1.80 -5.47
CA THR A 286 3.86 -0.49 -4.84
C THR A 286 4.48 0.69 -5.59
N LEU A 287 3.73 1.79 -5.67
CA LEU A 287 4.27 3.07 -6.10
C LEU A 287 4.95 3.77 -4.91
N ALA A 288 6.16 4.27 -5.13
CA ALA A 288 7.00 4.88 -4.12
C ALA A 288 7.60 6.22 -4.61
N ALA A 289 7.96 7.07 -3.65
CA ALA A 289 8.72 8.28 -3.86
C ALA A 289 9.80 8.45 -2.79
N ILE A 290 10.94 9.03 -3.16
CA ILE A 290 11.99 9.47 -2.22
C ILE A 290 11.93 10.98 -2.03
N VAL A 291 12.05 11.44 -0.77
CA VAL A 291 11.98 12.85 -0.38
C VAL A 291 13.31 13.33 0.18
N LEU A 292 14.00 14.20 -0.54
CA LEU A 292 15.26 14.83 -0.14
C LEU A 292 14.98 16.19 0.52
N PRO A 293 15.76 16.62 1.53
CA PRO A 293 17.00 16.00 2.00
C PRO A 293 16.82 14.77 2.90
N SER A 294 15.61 14.50 3.40
CA SER A 294 15.38 13.47 4.44
C SER A 294 15.69 12.02 4.05
N MET A 295 15.85 11.73 2.76
CA MET A 295 15.91 10.38 2.17
C MET A 295 14.72 9.47 2.54
N LYS A 296 13.61 10.05 3.04
CA LYS A 296 12.42 9.31 3.43
C LYS A 296 11.72 8.73 2.21
N ILE A 297 11.37 7.45 2.28
CA ILE A 297 10.51 6.80 1.29
C ILE A 297 9.06 6.93 1.73
N ILE A 298 8.21 7.36 0.79
CA ILE A 298 6.76 7.45 0.96
C ILE A 298 6.11 6.57 -0.10
N TYR A 299 5.22 5.68 0.33
CA TYR A 299 4.47 4.75 -0.51
C TYR A 299 3.04 5.24 -0.73
N TYR A 300 2.38 4.73 -1.77
CA TYR A 300 0.93 4.91 -1.93
C TYR A 300 0.11 4.14 -0.87
N THR A 301 0.53 2.93 -0.49
CA THR A 301 -0.13 2.16 0.58
C THR A 301 0.26 2.65 1.96
N LEU A 302 -0.73 2.61 2.86
CA LEU A 302 -0.56 2.84 4.27
C LEU A 302 0.05 1.62 5.01
N GLU A 303 -0.10 0.41 4.48
CA GLU A 303 0.33 -0.84 5.12
C GLU A 303 1.86 -1.00 5.20
N LYS A 304 2.60 -0.66 4.13
CA LYS A 304 4.08 -0.66 4.09
C LYS A 304 4.74 0.40 4.98
N GLN A 305 3.97 1.11 5.80
CA GLN A 305 4.47 2.06 6.80
C GLN A 305 4.74 1.40 8.17
N ILE A 306 4.35 0.14 8.36
CA ILE A 306 4.92 -0.73 9.40
C ILE A 306 6.24 -1.27 8.81
N LYS A 307 7.37 -1.16 9.52
CA LYS A 307 8.63 -1.70 8.98
C LYS A 307 8.49 -3.23 8.83
N PRO A 308 9.00 -3.87 7.76
CA PRO A 308 8.85 -5.31 7.57
C PRO A 308 9.25 -6.13 8.81
N ASN A 309 10.39 -5.78 9.42
CA ASN A 309 10.89 -6.43 10.65
C ASN A 309 9.94 -6.26 11.86
N GLU A 310 9.19 -5.15 11.94
CA GLU A 310 8.25 -4.86 13.04
C GLU A 310 6.95 -5.65 12.89
N PHE A 311 6.47 -5.85 11.65
CA PHE A 311 5.32 -6.72 11.41
C PHE A 311 5.68 -8.20 11.66
N GLU A 312 6.84 -8.65 11.19
CA GLU A 312 7.27 -10.05 11.36
C GLU A 312 7.41 -10.48 12.83
N SER A 313 7.69 -9.55 13.76
CA SER A 313 7.75 -9.79 15.20
C SER A 313 6.58 -9.21 16.00
N ALA A 314 5.44 -8.92 15.35
CA ALA A 314 4.33 -8.23 15.99
C ALA A 314 3.59 -9.09 17.05
N HIS A 315 3.03 -8.41 18.06
CA HIS A 315 2.02 -8.97 18.94
C HIS A 315 0.63 -8.65 18.36
N VAL A 316 -0.08 -9.67 17.86
CA VAL A 316 -1.38 -9.55 17.18
C VAL A 316 -2.48 -10.01 18.12
N ILE A 317 -3.44 -9.12 18.41
CA ILE A 317 -4.59 -9.41 19.29
C ILE A 317 -5.88 -9.28 18.49
N PHE A 318 -6.53 -10.42 18.29
CA PHE A 318 -7.88 -10.53 17.74
C PHE A 318 -8.89 -10.41 18.89
N LEU A 319 -9.93 -9.59 18.69
CA LEU A 319 -10.80 -9.10 19.77
C LEU A 319 -12.06 -9.94 20.01
N GLY A 320 -12.24 -11.05 19.31
CA GLY A 320 -13.42 -11.92 19.38
C GLY A 320 -14.46 -11.68 18.27
N ASP A 321 -15.51 -12.49 18.32
CA ASP A 321 -16.61 -12.66 17.36
C ASP A 321 -16.14 -13.11 15.95
N TYR A 322 -15.63 -14.33 15.85
CA TYR A 322 -15.13 -14.91 14.59
C TYR A 322 -16.20 -15.61 13.75
N CYS A 323 -17.39 -15.87 14.31
CA CYS A 323 -18.44 -16.64 13.66
C CYS A 323 -19.80 -15.91 13.55
N ASP A 324 -20.84 -16.66 13.17
CA ASP A 324 -22.24 -16.27 12.98
C ASP A 324 -22.53 -15.40 11.75
N HIS A 325 -22.38 -14.06 11.83
CA HIS A 325 -22.97 -13.15 10.84
C HIS A 325 -22.37 -13.28 9.42
N GLY A 326 -21.10 -13.70 9.33
CA GLY A 326 -20.40 -13.91 8.06
C GLY A 326 -20.58 -15.33 7.50
N PRO A 327 -20.79 -15.51 6.18
CA PRO A 327 -21.07 -16.83 5.58
C PRO A 327 -19.89 -17.82 5.60
N HIS A 328 -18.70 -17.38 6.01
CA HIS A 328 -17.42 -18.09 5.84
C HIS A 328 -16.71 -18.40 7.17
N THR A 329 -17.46 -18.59 8.27
CA THR A 329 -16.92 -18.91 9.63
C THR A 329 -15.80 -19.95 9.60
N ARG A 330 -15.96 -21.05 8.84
CA ARG A 330 -14.94 -22.11 8.74
C ARG A 330 -13.61 -21.57 8.20
N GLU A 331 -13.67 -20.79 7.13
CA GLU A 331 -12.49 -20.27 6.44
C GLU A 331 -11.78 -19.19 7.29
N VAL A 332 -12.55 -18.43 8.09
CA VAL A 332 -11.99 -17.54 9.13
C VAL A 332 -11.21 -18.36 10.17
N LEU A 333 -11.79 -19.43 10.71
CA LEU A 333 -11.10 -20.29 11.68
C LEU A 333 -9.86 -20.98 11.08
N ASP A 334 -9.97 -21.55 9.87
CA ASP A 334 -8.84 -22.15 9.15
C ASP A 334 -7.71 -21.12 8.91
N PHE A 335 -8.05 -19.87 8.58
CA PHE A 335 -7.09 -18.77 8.47
C PHE A 335 -6.41 -18.45 9.80
N LEU A 336 -7.17 -18.23 10.88
CA LEU A 336 -6.63 -17.91 12.21
C LEU A 336 -5.71 -19.02 12.74
N ILE A 337 -6.08 -20.29 12.53
CA ILE A 337 -5.27 -21.48 12.88
C ILE A 337 -3.95 -21.53 12.08
N SER A 338 -3.94 -21.04 10.84
CA SER A 338 -2.72 -21.01 10.00
C SER A 338 -1.69 -19.97 10.44
N LEU A 339 -2.10 -18.90 11.15
CA LEU A 339 -1.26 -17.73 11.42
C LEU A 339 0.04 -18.05 12.18
N PRO A 340 0.07 -18.87 13.26
CA PRO A 340 1.31 -19.19 13.95
C PRO A 340 2.34 -19.91 13.07
N SER A 341 1.89 -20.76 12.13
CA SER A 341 2.76 -21.45 11.18
C SER A 341 3.24 -20.53 10.06
N ARG A 342 2.38 -19.59 9.62
CA ARG A 342 2.68 -18.62 8.57
C ARG A 342 3.62 -17.49 9.04
N TYR A 343 3.51 -17.09 10.30
CA TYR A 343 4.28 -16.02 10.92
C TYR A 343 4.88 -16.47 12.26
N PRO A 344 5.90 -17.35 12.26
CA PRO A 344 6.44 -17.98 13.47
C PRO A 344 7.16 -17.02 14.43
N ARG A 345 7.44 -15.78 14.00
CA ARG A 345 8.00 -14.70 14.84
C ARG A 345 6.91 -13.80 15.46
N GLN A 346 5.65 -13.92 15.06
CA GLN A 346 4.54 -13.17 15.64
C GLN A 346 3.95 -13.88 16.87
N SER A 347 3.48 -13.09 17.84
CA SER A 347 2.71 -13.59 18.99
C SER A 347 1.23 -13.36 18.73
N HIS A 348 0.48 -14.45 18.55
CA HIS A 348 -0.96 -14.40 18.26
C HIS A 348 -1.79 -14.57 19.53
N VAL A 349 -2.88 -13.79 19.62
CA VAL A 349 -3.83 -13.79 20.73
C VAL A 349 -5.21 -13.72 20.14
N PHE A 350 -6.06 -14.67 20.52
CA PHE A 350 -7.46 -14.73 20.10
C PHE A 350 -8.29 -14.63 21.37
N LEU A 351 -8.93 -13.48 21.60
CA LEU A 351 -9.96 -13.37 22.64
C LEU A 351 -11.20 -14.16 22.21
N ALA A 352 -12.03 -14.54 23.16
CA ALA A 352 -13.38 -14.99 22.87
C ALA A 352 -14.33 -13.80 22.91
N GLY A 353 -15.15 -13.63 21.87
CA GLY A 353 -16.33 -12.80 21.92
C GLY A 353 -17.54 -13.48 22.54
N ASN A 354 -18.71 -12.84 22.55
CA ASN A 354 -19.94 -13.54 22.96
C ASN A 354 -20.45 -14.46 21.85
N HIS A 355 -20.30 -14.06 20.59
CA HIS A 355 -20.44 -14.96 19.45
C HIS A 355 -19.27 -15.94 19.41
N ASP A 356 -18.25 -15.79 20.25
CA ASP A 356 -17.36 -16.89 20.61
C ASP A 356 -17.60 -17.48 22.02
N TYR A 357 -18.83 -17.60 22.56
CA TYR A 357 -19.07 -18.36 23.82
C TYR A 357 -20.18 -19.48 23.93
N GLY A 358 -21.25 -19.54 23.12
CA GLY A 358 -22.11 -20.76 23.05
C GLY A 358 -21.73 -21.98 22.16
N PHE A 359 -21.42 -21.88 20.87
CA PHE A 359 -20.89 -22.86 19.91
C PHE A 359 -19.78 -23.78 20.46
N ALA A 360 -18.76 -23.36 21.20
CA ALA A 360 -17.89 -24.32 21.92
C ALA A 360 -18.67 -25.03 23.02
N ALA A 361 -19.51 -24.31 23.76
CA ALA A 361 -20.43 -24.93 24.73
C ALA A 361 -21.50 -25.85 24.09
N PHE A 362 -21.76 -25.70 22.78
CA PHE A 362 -22.70 -26.46 21.95
C PHE A 362 -22.01 -27.66 21.29
N VAL A 363 -20.77 -27.50 20.81
CA VAL A 363 -19.91 -28.58 20.31
C VAL A 363 -19.15 -29.31 21.44
N GLY A 364 -19.39 -28.96 22.70
CA GLY A 364 -18.84 -29.65 23.88
C GLY A 364 -17.37 -29.35 24.21
N ALA A 365 -16.79 -28.27 23.68
CA ALA A 365 -15.44 -27.81 24.01
C ALA A 365 -15.34 -26.98 25.32
N LEU A 366 -16.47 -26.78 26.02
CA LEU A 366 -16.52 -26.34 27.43
C LEU A 366 -15.61 -27.21 28.35
N PRO A 367 -14.69 -26.71 29.21
CA PRO A 367 -14.24 -27.50 30.36
C PRO A 367 -15.43 -27.99 31.19
N GLN A 368 -15.31 -29.17 31.81
CA GLN A 368 -16.38 -29.70 32.65
C GLN A 368 -16.54 -28.88 33.94
N PRO A 369 -17.77 -28.73 34.46
CA PRO A 369 -18.01 -28.03 35.72
C PRO A 369 -17.34 -28.76 36.89
N PRO A 370 -16.95 -28.03 37.96
CA PRO A 370 -16.40 -28.64 39.17
C PRO A 370 -17.33 -29.71 39.77
N GLU A 371 -16.73 -30.72 40.39
CA GLU A 371 -17.42 -31.88 40.97
C GLU A 371 -18.59 -31.45 41.88
N GLY A 372 -19.79 -31.99 41.61
CA GLY A 372 -21.02 -31.60 42.30
C GLY A 372 -21.78 -30.40 41.71
N SER A 373 -21.39 -29.88 40.53
CA SER A 373 -22.16 -28.86 39.80
C SER A 373 -22.47 -29.28 38.36
N GLU A 374 -23.65 -28.92 37.86
CA GLU A 374 -24.12 -29.23 36.51
C GLU A 374 -24.32 -27.96 35.68
N PHE A 375 -24.09 -28.04 34.36
CA PHE A 375 -24.34 -26.94 33.43
C PHE A 375 -25.79 -26.43 33.43
N CYS A 376 -26.76 -27.27 33.79
CA CYS A 376 -28.18 -26.92 33.89
C CYS A 376 -28.44 -25.78 34.90
N SER A 377 -27.60 -25.63 35.93
CA SER A 377 -27.69 -24.55 36.93
C SER A 377 -27.56 -23.14 36.34
N THR A 378 -26.97 -23.01 35.14
CA THR A 378 -26.82 -21.73 34.45
C THR A 378 -28.10 -21.25 33.75
N TRP A 379 -29.12 -22.11 33.65
CA TRP A 379 -30.34 -21.82 32.89
C TRP A 379 -31.32 -20.89 33.63
N ASP A 380 -31.37 -20.94 34.97
CA ASP A 380 -32.42 -20.27 35.76
C ASP A 380 -32.47 -18.74 35.54
N ARG A 381 -31.36 -18.10 35.16
CA ARG A 381 -31.30 -16.67 34.84
C ARG A 381 -32.15 -16.27 33.62
N TYR A 382 -32.44 -17.19 32.72
CA TYR A 382 -33.14 -16.94 31.45
C TYR A 382 -34.43 -17.76 31.29
N LYS A 383 -34.95 -18.28 32.41
CA LYS A 383 -36.18 -19.07 32.46
C LYS A 383 -37.37 -18.29 31.92
N GLY A 384 -38.09 -18.86 30.96
CA GLY A 384 -39.19 -18.22 30.23
C GLY A 384 -38.79 -17.54 28.90
N CYS A 385 -37.50 -17.53 28.53
CA CYS A 385 -37.04 -17.01 27.23
C CYS A 385 -36.94 -18.10 26.13
N GLU A 386 -37.18 -19.37 26.46
CA GLU A 386 -36.76 -20.53 25.66
C GLU A 386 -37.49 -20.66 24.32
N GLU A 387 -38.76 -20.23 24.25
CA GLU A 387 -39.56 -20.23 23.02
C GLU A 387 -39.36 -18.96 22.19
N VAL A 388 -39.16 -17.81 22.85
CA VAL A 388 -38.95 -16.50 22.20
C VAL A 388 -37.59 -16.42 21.51
N GLU A 389 -36.57 -17.04 22.12
CA GLU A 389 -35.20 -17.06 21.61
C GLU A 389 -34.84 -18.35 20.85
N GLY A 390 -35.78 -19.28 20.66
CA GLY A 390 -35.58 -20.47 19.83
C GLY A 390 -34.47 -21.42 20.29
N TRP A 391 -34.35 -21.66 21.61
CA TRP A 391 -33.24 -22.43 22.19
C TRP A 391 -33.10 -23.85 21.63
N TYR A 392 -31.86 -24.35 21.58
CA TYR A 392 -31.60 -25.75 21.24
C TYR A 392 -32.20 -26.72 22.27
N LYS A 393 -32.91 -27.74 21.75
CA LYS A 393 -33.60 -28.81 22.49
C LYS A 393 -33.36 -30.21 21.85
N GLY A 394 -32.33 -30.36 21.02
CA GLY A 394 -31.95 -31.65 20.42
C GLY A 394 -31.10 -32.51 21.36
N PRO A 395 -30.84 -33.79 21.03
CA PRO A 395 -30.22 -34.75 21.96
C PRO A 395 -28.92 -34.24 22.62
N GLY A 396 -28.81 -34.37 23.94
CA GLY A 396 -27.64 -33.91 24.71
C GLY A 396 -27.70 -32.44 25.14
N TYR A 397 -28.83 -31.75 24.94
CA TYR A 397 -29.02 -30.39 25.48
C TYR A 397 -29.07 -30.38 27.01
N GLU A 398 -29.38 -31.52 27.64
CA GLU A 398 -29.55 -31.67 29.10
C GLU A 398 -28.26 -31.38 29.87
N THR A 399 -27.10 -31.62 29.26
CA THR A 399 -25.76 -31.39 29.83
C THR A 399 -25.10 -30.11 29.32
N MET A 400 -25.84 -29.22 28.66
CA MET A 400 -25.30 -28.07 27.93
C MET A 400 -25.43 -26.74 28.70
N HIS A 401 -24.38 -25.90 28.69
CA HIS A 401 -24.40 -24.56 29.29
C HIS A 401 -25.48 -23.67 28.65
N VAL A 402 -26.05 -22.70 29.39
CA VAL A 402 -27.14 -21.83 28.85
C VAL A 402 -26.75 -21.08 27.59
N GLN A 403 -25.48 -20.67 27.47
CA GLN A 403 -24.98 -20.04 26.25
C GLN A 403 -24.77 -21.07 25.14
N GLY A 404 -24.46 -22.34 25.44
CA GLY A 404 -24.41 -23.41 24.43
C GLY A 404 -25.74 -23.64 23.74
N ARG A 405 -26.82 -23.50 24.49
CA ARG A 405 -28.19 -23.52 23.97
C ARG A 405 -28.55 -22.26 23.13
N ARG A 406 -27.60 -21.30 23.00
CA ARG A 406 -27.72 -19.96 22.36
C ARG A 406 -26.54 -19.49 21.43
N TRP A 407 -25.42 -20.26 21.28
CA TRP A 407 -24.26 -20.12 20.32
C TRP A 407 -23.02 -19.14 20.56
N GLY A 408 -21.84 -19.42 19.90
CA GLY A 408 -20.36 -19.06 20.12
C GLY A 408 -19.14 -19.94 20.77
N GLY A 409 -17.87 -19.88 20.33
CA GLY A 409 -16.61 -20.58 20.83
C GLY A 409 -16.06 -20.58 22.32
N GLU A 410 -14.71 -20.62 22.50
CA GLU A 410 -13.97 -20.96 23.76
C GLU A 410 -13.02 -19.82 24.29
N TYR A 411 -12.87 -19.64 25.62
CA TYR A 411 -12.30 -18.45 26.28
C TYR A 411 -10.77 -18.21 26.27
N LYS A 412 -10.36 -16.93 26.06
CA LYS A 412 -9.08 -16.34 26.55
C LYS A 412 -9.23 -14.85 26.88
N VAL A 413 -8.53 -14.38 27.91
CA VAL A 413 -8.26 -12.95 28.21
C VAL A 413 -6.74 -12.76 28.36
N LYS A 414 -6.21 -11.61 27.93
CA LYS A 414 -4.77 -11.32 28.00
C LYS A 414 -4.46 -9.93 28.55
N TYR A 415 -3.39 -9.90 29.33
CA TYR A 415 -2.78 -8.73 29.94
C TYR A 415 -1.34 -8.59 29.43
N HIS A 416 -0.88 -7.35 29.19
CA HIS A 416 0.48 -7.04 28.75
C HIS A 416 1.01 -5.85 29.56
N GLU A 417 2.20 -5.98 30.14
CA GLU A 417 2.71 -4.98 31.11
C GLU A 417 3.37 -3.78 30.44
N ASP A 418 3.95 -3.96 29.25
CA ASP A 418 4.61 -2.91 28.49
C ASP A 418 4.04 -2.81 27.05
N VAL A 419 3.18 -1.83 26.81
CA VAL A 419 2.72 -1.43 25.47
C VAL A 419 2.93 0.08 25.31
N CYS A 420 3.49 0.49 24.17
CA CYS A 420 3.71 1.91 23.89
C CYS A 420 2.57 2.49 23.03
N ILE A 421 2.25 3.76 23.25
CA ILE A 421 1.41 4.57 22.35
C ILE A 421 2.06 5.94 22.12
N ASN A 422 1.89 6.47 20.91
CA ASN A 422 2.31 7.82 20.58
C ASN A 422 1.14 8.79 20.82
N THR A 423 1.39 9.82 21.60
CA THR A 423 0.45 10.90 21.91
C THR A 423 1.01 12.24 21.45
N ASN A 424 0.21 13.30 21.48
CA ASN A 424 0.67 14.66 21.19
C ASN A 424 1.77 15.15 22.16
N GLU A 425 1.91 14.52 23.32
CA GLU A 425 2.92 14.79 24.35
C GLU A 425 4.17 13.89 24.22
N GLY A 426 4.18 12.97 23.23
CA GLY A 426 5.25 12.00 23.01
C GLY A 426 4.82 10.54 23.24
N THR A 427 5.80 9.63 23.22
CA THR A 427 5.58 8.19 23.41
C THR A 427 5.37 7.86 24.89
N LYS A 428 4.19 7.32 25.23
CA LYS A 428 3.82 6.88 26.56
C LYS A 428 3.89 5.34 26.66
N ARG A 429 4.48 4.83 27.75
CA ARG A 429 4.36 3.42 28.15
C ARG A 429 3.10 3.22 28.99
N CYS A 430 2.36 2.18 28.67
CA CYS A 430 1.06 1.82 29.23
C CYS A 430 0.99 0.30 29.46
N LYS A 431 0.22 -0.12 30.46
CA LYS A 431 -0.28 -1.50 30.53
C LYS A 431 -1.40 -1.67 29.50
N LEU A 432 -1.70 -2.89 29.07
CA LEU A 432 -2.82 -3.19 28.19
C LEU A 432 -3.66 -4.36 28.70
N ILE A 433 -4.97 -4.14 28.79
CA ILE A 433 -5.99 -5.15 29.03
C ILE A 433 -6.82 -5.29 27.76
N ALA A 434 -6.88 -6.49 27.20
CA ALA A 434 -7.72 -6.82 26.05
C ALA A 434 -8.88 -7.72 26.50
N VAL A 435 -10.11 -7.24 26.31
CA VAL A 435 -11.34 -7.93 26.71
C VAL A 435 -12.47 -7.55 25.77
N HIS A 436 -13.28 -8.52 25.32
CA HIS A 436 -14.11 -8.37 24.13
C HIS A 436 -15.11 -7.20 24.20
N ALA A 437 -15.91 -7.07 25.26
CA ALA A 437 -16.85 -5.94 25.41
C ALA A 437 -16.31 -4.81 26.31
N GLY A 438 -15.72 -5.14 27.46
CA GLY A 438 -15.15 -4.15 28.38
C GLY A 438 -15.17 -4.61 29.84
N LEU A 439 -15.13 -3.64 30.77
CA LEU A 439 -15.25 -3.87 32.21
C LEU A 439 -16.23 -2.85 32.81
N GLU A 440 -16.92 -3.21 33.87
CA GLU A 440 -17.93 -2.39 34.53
C GLU A 440 -17.27 -1.29 35.39
N ASN A 441 -17.79 -0.07 35.32
CA ASN A 441 -17.35 1.01 36.21
C ASN A 441 -17.91 0.83 37.63
N GLY A 442 -17.15 1.25 38.65
CA GLY A 442 -17.56 1.17 40.06
C GLY A 442 -17.49 -0.24 40.67
N LYS A 443 -16.92 -1.21 39.97
CA LYS A 443 -16.51 -2.52 40.51
C LYS A 443 -14.99 -2.63 40.46
N ASP A 444 -14.43 -3.38 41.41
CA ASP A 444 -12.99 -3.68 41.38
C ASP A 444 -12.61 -4.37 40.06
N VAL A 445 -11.43 -4.02 39.54
CA VAL A 445 -10.95 -4.53 38.25
C VAL A 445 -10.49 -5.98 38.38
N GLU A 446 -9.83 -6.34 39.48
CA GLU A 446 -9.27 -7.67 39.66
C GLU A 446 -10.36 -8.70 39.97
N GLU A 447 -11.37 -8.34 40.78
CA GLU A 447 -12.57 -9.14 40.99
C GLU A 447 -13.29 -9.48 39.68
N GLN A 448 -13.33 -8.54 38.72
CA GLN A 448 -13.90 -8.78 37.39
C GLN A 448 -12.99 -9.66 36.50
N MET A 449 -11.68 -9.66 36.73
CA MET A 449 -10.70 -10.39 35.92
C MET A 449 -10.48 -11.84 36.39
N ILE A 450 -10.66 -12.14 37.69
CA ILE A 450 -10.58 -13.50 38.25
C ILE A 450 -11.42 -14.52 37.44
N PRO A 451 -12.76 -14.37 37.29
CA PRO A 451 -13.57 -15.34 36.57
C PRO A 451 -13.22 -15.48 35.08
N LEU A 452 -12.62 -14.44 34.49
CA LEU A 452 -12.15 -14.46 33.09
C LEU A 452 -10.84 -15.24 32.92
N ARG A 453 -9.96 -15.21 33.94
CA ARG A 453 -8.71 -15.99 33.97
C ARG A 453 -8.97 -17.45 34.33
N GLU A 454 -9.84 -17.69 35.31
CA GLU A 454 -10.23 -19.02 35.78
C GLU A 454 -11.21 -19.73 34.84
N ARG A 455 -11.80 -19.01 33.88
CA ARG A 455 -12.83 -19.49 32.95
C ARG A 455 -14.07 -19.99 33.69
N ASP A 456 -14.63 -19.18 34.59
CA ASP A 456 -15.77 -19.58 35.43
C ASP A 456 -17.06 -19.76 34.60
N ILE A 457 -17.25 -21.00 34.14
CA ILE A 457 -18.43 -21.48 33.41
C ILE A 457 -19.71 -21.55 34.25
N LYS A 458 -19.67 -21.23 35.55
CA LYS A 458 -20.89 -21.09 36.37
C LYS A 458 -21.59 -19.76 36.13
N ILE A 459 -20.91 -18.76 35.55
CA ILE A 459 -21.49 -17.43 35.33
C ILE A 459 -22.38 -17.45 34.07
N PRO A 460 -23.71 -17.35 34.20
CA PRO A 460 -24.63 -17.51 33.07
C PRO A 460 -24.54 -16.39 32.03
N ARG A 461 -23.96 -15.24 32.38
CA ARG A 461 -23.67 -14.12 31.48
C ARG A 461 -22.46 -13.35 31.98
N LEU A 462 -21.32 -13.50 31.30
CA LEU A 462 -20.16 -12.64 31.53
C LEU A 462 -20.42 -11.24 30.96
N THR A 463 -20.47 -10.24 31.85
CA THR A 463 -20.64 -8.84 31.43
C THR A 463 -19.47 -8.36 30.56
N ALA A 464 -18.26 -8.85 30.83
CA ALA A 464 -17.06 -8.48 30.10
C ALA A 464 -17.06 -8.90 28.62
N LEU A 465 -17.96 -9.81 28.22
CA LEU A 465 -18.16 -10.26 26.84
C LEU A 465 -19.48 -9.81 26.23
N SER A 466 -20.49 -9.47 27.04
CA SER A 466 -21.86 -9.23 26.53
C SER A 466 -22.50 -7.95 27.06
N GLY A 467 -21.76 -7.14 27.81
CA GLY A 467 -22.20 -5.84 28.30
C GLY A 467 -22.27 -4.82 27.16
N ARG A 468 -23.17 -3.84 27.30
CA ARG A 468 -23.30 -2.72 26.36
C ARG A 468 -22.92 -1.43 27.08
N ASN A 469 -23.90 -0.58 27.38
CA ASN A 469 -23.68 0.71 28.04
C ASN A 469 -22.90 0.63 29.37
N ASN A 470 -23.02 -0.47 30.12
CA ASN A 470 -22.35 -0.66 31.41
C ASN A 470 -20.86 -1.02 31.33
N VAL A 471 -20.33 -1.38 30.14
CA VAL A 471 -18.89 -1.66 29.91
C VAL A 471 -18.28 -0.80 28.80
N LEU A 472 -19.02 0.20 28.35
CA LEU A 472 -18.62 1.06 27.24
C LEU A 472 -17.47 2.00 27.66
N ASN A 473 -17.62 2.63 28.82
CA ASN A 473 -16.71 3.65 29.33
C ASN A 473 -15.45 3.03 29.98
N MET A 474 -14.43 3.85 30.20
CA MET A 474 -13.25 3.45 30.97
C MET A 474 -13.60 3.34 32.46
N PRO A 475 -13.29 2.23 33.16
CA PRO A 475 -13.35 2.17 34.62
C PRO A 475 -12.37 3.16 35.26
N GLU A 476 -12.80 3.86 36.30
CA GLU A 476 -12.02 4.95 36.93
C GLU A 476 -10.63 4.51 37.39
N ASP A 477 -10.48 3.28 37.90
CA ASP A 477 -9.19 2.80 38.41
C ASP A 477 -8.20 2.51 37.28
N LEU A 478 -8.66 2.03 36.12
CA LEU A 478 -7.81 1.89 34.93
C LEU A 478 -7.39 3.24 34.37
N ALA A 479 -8.27 4.25 34.41
CA ALA A 479 -7.94 5.61 34.00
C ALA A 479 -6.81 6.21 34.84
N LYS A 480 -6.82 5.99 36.17
CA LYS A 480 -5.78 6.46 37.10
C LYS A 480 -4.41 5.81 36.87
N HIS A 481 -4.39 4.53 36.48
CA HIS A 481 -3.14 3.75 36.34
C HIS A 481 -2.50 3.77 34.94
N GLY A 482 -3.07 4.51 33.99
CA GLY A 482 -2.48 4.63 32.65
C GLY A 482 -2.57 3.35 31.82
N THR A 483 -3.58 2.52 32.07
CA THR A 483 -3.83 1.25 31.37
C THR A 483 -4.72 1.47 30.15
N ILE A 484 -4.33 0.87 29.02
CA ILE A 484 -5.16 0.77 27.81
C ILE A 484 -6.21 -0.33 28.02
N LEU A 485 -7.48 -0.01 27.74
CA LEU A 485 -8.58 -0.98 27.73
C LEU A 485 -9.12 -1.11 26.30
N VAL A 486 -8.78 -2.20 25.62
CA VAL A 486 -9.17 -2.47 24.22
C VAL A 486 -10.27 -3.55 24.13
N SER A 487 -11.28 -3.27 23.31
CA SER A 487 -12.48 -4.10 23.09
C SER A 487 -12.96 -4.04 21.63
N GLY A 488 -13.76 -5.02 21.22
CA GLY A 488 -14.58 -4.98 20.00
C GLY A 488 -16.05 -4.74 20.36
N HIS A 489 -16.95 -5.62 19.94
CA HIS A 489 -18.34 -5.81 20.39
C HIS A 489 -19.37 -4.71 20.11
N HIS A 490 -19.00 -3.43 20.21
CA HIS A 490 -19.98 -2.32 20.29
C HIS A 490 -20.46 -1.78 18.94
N GLY A 491 -20.11 -2.40 17.82
CA GLY A 491 -20.52 -1.96 16.48
C GLY A 491 -20.08 -0.53 16.13
N LYS A 492 -18.92 -0.12 16.65
CA LYS A 492 -18.30 1.18 16.36
C LYS A 492 -16.78 1.15 16.48
N LEU A 493 -16.15 2.11 15.79
CA LEU A 493 -14.79 2.54 16.03
C LEU A 493 -14.80 3.77 16.96
N HIS A 494 -14.30 3.64 18.19
CA HIS A 494 -14.24 4.73 19.18
C HIS A 494 -12.91 4.71 19.93
N ILE A 495 -12.21 5.84 19.98
CA ILE A 495 -10.91 5.98 20.66
C ILE A 495 -10.99 7.23 21.53
N GLU A 496 -10.89 7.05 22.85
CA GLU A 496 -10.99 8.15 23.81
C GLU A 496 -9.98 7.94 24.95
N GLY A 497 -8.94 8.78 24.99
CA GLY A 497 -7.84 8.66 25.93
C GLY A 497 -7.12 7.31 25.80
N LEU A 498 -7.39 6.40 26.75
CA LEU A 498 -6.85 5.03 26.79
C LEU A 498 -7.94 3.95 26.58
N ARG A 499 -9.19 4.33 26.30
CA ARG A 499 -10.29 3.42 25.99
C ARG A 499 -10.40 3.25 24.48
N PHE A 500 -10.12 2.05 23.99
CA PHE A 500 -10.18 1.72 22.56
C PHE A 500 -11.31 0.73 22.31
N ILE A 501 -12.19 1.04 21.37
CA ILE A 501 -13.24 0.16 20.89
C ILE A 501 -13.08 0.07 19.38
N ILE A 502 -12.73 -1.13 18.90
CA ILE A 502 -12.31 -1.39 17.52
C ILE A 502 -13.24 -2.45 16.93
N ASP A 503 -14.43 -2.03 16.53
CA ASP A 503 -15.44 -2.88 15.91
C ASP A 503 -16.26 -2.05 14.91
N GLU A 504 -15.62 -1.58 13.84
CA GLU A 504 -16.32 -0.83 12.79
C GLU A 504 -17.27 -1.72 11.95
N GLY A 505 -17.06 -3.04 12.02
CA GLY A 505 -17.77 -4.04 11.22
C GLY A 505 -19.17 -4.38 11.72
N ASP A 506 -19.36 -4.60 13.03
CA ASP A 506 -20.64 -5.05 13.63
C ASP A 506 -21.21 -6.34 12.97
N GLY A 507 -20.33 -7.16 12.37
CA GLY A 507 -20.73 -8.32 11.55
C GLY A 507 -21.49 -8.00 10.25
N LEU A 508 -21.68 -6.72 9.89
CA LEU A 508 -22.50 -6.32 8.75
C LEU A 508 -21.70 -6.25 7.44
N LYS A 509 -22.11 -7.00 6.42
CA LYS A 509 -21.46 -7.09 5.09
C LYS A 509 -21.15 -5.74 4.39
N ARG A 510 -21.82 -4.65 4.77
CA ARG A 510 -21.63 -3.30 4.18
C ARG A 510 -20.62 -2.42 4.94
N ASN A 511 -20.20 -2.86 6.12
CA ASN A 511 -19.28 -2.16 7.00
C ASN A 511 -17.86 -2.72 6.82
N THR A 512 -16.85 -1.98 7.26
CA THR A 512 -15.43 -2.30 7.11
C THR A 512 -14.86 -2.98 8.35
N LEU A 513 -13.96 -3.95 8.15
CA LEU A 513 -13.18 -4.53 9.25
C LEU A 513 -11.99 -3.62 9.55
N ALA A 514 -11.85 -3.19 10.80
CA ALA A 514 -10.80 -2.26 11.24
C ALA A 514 -9.85 -2.89 12.26
N ALA A 515 -8.58 -2.47 12.22
CA ALA A 515 -7.56 -2.78 13.20
C ALA A 515 -6.81 -1.52 13.65
N ILE A 516 -6.32 -1.50 14.90
CA ILE A 516 -5.45 -0.43 15.43
C ILE A 516 -4.01 -0.91 15.57
N VAL A 517 -3.06 -0.11 15.08
CA VAL A 517 -1.63 -0.41 15.10
C VAL A 517 -0.94 0.46 16.14
N LEU A 518 -0.34 -0.18 17.15
CA LEU A 518 0.43 0.49 18.20
C LEU A 518 1.94 0.40 17.90
N PRO A 519 2.76 1.41 18.25
CA PRO A 519 2.43 2.61 19.01
C PRO A 519 1.81 3.74 18.18
N SER A 520 1.67 3.60 16.86
CA SER A 520 1.28 4.71 15.97
C SER A 520 -0.17 5.20 16.12
N MET A 521 -1.02 4.47 16.86
CA MET A 521 -2.46 4.73 16.99
C MET A 521 -3.21 4.72 15.64
N LYS A 522 -2.59 4.14 14.61
CA LYS A 522 -3.10 4.16 13.23
C LYS A 522 -4.20 3.13 13.05
N ILE A 523 -5.30 3.53 12.42
CA ILE A 523 -6.34 2.61 11.96
C ILE A 523 -6.03 2.13 10.54
N VAL A 524 -6.21 0.84 10.32
CA VAL A 524 -6.10 0.15 9.02
C VAL A 524 -7.41 -0.61 8.79
N ARG A 525 -7.93 -0.58 7.55
CA ARG A 525 -9.17 -1.26 7.14
C ARG A 525 -8.93 -2.27 6.03
N ASP A 526 -9.80 -3.27 5.95
CA ASP A 526 -9.87 -4.19 4.81
C ASP A 526 -10.06 -3.47 3.46
N THR A 527 -10.81 -2.38 3.43
CA THR A 527 -11.03 -1.56 2.23
C THR A 527 -9.90 -0.59 1.88
N ASP A 528 -8.85 -0.45 2.69
CA ASP A 528 -7.73 0.49 2.39
C ASP A 528 -6.95 0.08 1.12
N ALA A 529 -7.20 -1.12 0.58
CA ALA A 529 -6.66 -1.61 -0.68
C ALA A 529 -7.59 -1.40 -1.91
N GLU A 530 -8.84 -0.96 -1.73
CA GLU A 530 -9.86 -0.91 -2.79
C GLU A 530 -10.27 0.51 -3.29
N LEU A 531 -9.71 1.58 -2.70
CA LEU A 531 -9.98 2.99 -3.06
C LEU A 531 -8.86 3.64 -3.90
#